data_AF-A0AAN4Q3W7-F1
#
_entry.id   AF-A0AAN4Q3W7-F1
#
_cell.length_a   1.000
_cell.length_b   1.000
_cell.length_c   1.000
_cell.angle_alpha   90.00
_cell.angle_beta   90.00
_cell.angle_gamma   90.00
#
_symmetry.space_group_name_H-M   'P 1'
#
loop_
_entity.id
_entity.type
_entity.pdbx_description
1 polymer ?
#
loop_
_entity_poly.entity_id
_entity_poly.type
_entity_poly.pdbx_seq_one_letter_code
_entity_poly.pdbx_strand_id
1 'polypeptide(L)'
;MSGLLQPVLDELDAIIESLKVTITTAAPLSISSGNWSFPGVTKSDLINRTNDLRTRVADAVEPSTESEAAIAAIVERLTFLRTHTFPQLVAQAASAVPAFFITLDAVEKLLSVTFTDTKAQALKNSHAVKKATIQVRSLETRLRDLTPSVLFLNKPATG
;
A
#
# COMPACT_ATOMS: atom_id res chain seq x y z
N MET A 1 -19.68 -6.76 1.64
CA MET A 1 -18.64 -7.74 2.02
C MET A 1 -17.37 -6.95 2.24
N SER A 2 -16.82 -6.95 3.46
CA SER A 2 -15.47 -6.43 3.72
C SER A 2 -14.46 -7.36 3.04
N GLY A 3 -13.38 -6.81 2.47
CA GLY A 3 -12.31 -7.59 1.87
C GLY A 3 -11.59 -8.47 2.89
N LEU A 4 -10.90 -9.51 2.43
CA LEU A 4 -10.05 -10.39 3.25
C LEU A 4 -8.95 -9.62 3.97
N LEU A 5 -8.48 -8.50 3.42
CA LEU A 5 -7.48 -7.65 4.08
C LEU A 5 -8.05 -6.72 5.16
N GLN A 6 -9.38 -6.59 5.28
CA GLN A 6 -9.99 -5.69 6.26
C GLN A 6 -9.52 -5.94 7.71
N PRO A 7 -9.44 -7.20 8.21
CA PRO A 7 -8.96 -7.46 9.56
C PRO A 7 -7.50 -7.03 9.79
N VAL A 8 -6.67 -7.04 8.73
CA VAL A 8 -5.28 -6.55 8.80
C VAL A 8 -5.27 -5.04 8.96
N LEU A 9 -6.11 -4.32 8.20
CA LEU A 9 -6.25 -2.87 8.31
C LEU A 9 -6.75 -2.46 9.70
N ASP A 10 -7.77 -3.15 10.21
CA ASP A 10 -8.35 -2.88 11.53
C ASP A 10 -7.30 -3.05 12.64
N GLU A 11 -6.46 -4.11 12.55
CA GLU A 11 -5.41 -4.35 13.54
C GLU A 11 -4.24 -3.35 13.41
N LEU A 12 -3.90 -2.90 12.20
CA LEU A 12 -2.93 -1.80 12.00
C LEU A 12 -3.43 -0.47 12.56
N ASP A 13 -4.73 -0.18 12.43
CA ASP A 13 -5.37 0.98 13.08
C ASP A 13 -5.33 0.85 14.61
N ALA A 14 -5.64 -0.33 15.14
CA ALA A 14 -5.55 -0.60 16.58
C ALA A 14 -4.13 -0.44 17.12
N ILE A 15 -3.12 -0.80 16.34
CA ILE A 15 -1.70 -0.55 16.64
C ILE A 15 -1.43 0.96 16.74
N ILE A 16 -1.85 1.75 15.75
CA ILE A 16 -1.62 3.20 15.73
C ILE A 16 -2.24 3.84 16.98
N GLU A 17 -3.48 3.50 17.32
CA GLU A 17 -4.15 4.02 18.52
C GLU A 17 -3.45 3.56 19.81
N SER A 18 -3.02 2.30 19.88
CA SER A 18 -2.32 1.79 21.06
C SER A 18 -0.95 2.46 21.26
N LEU A 19 -0.23 2.79 20.18
CA LEU A 19 1.03 3.54 20.26
C LEU A 19 0.81 4.97 20.81
N LYS A 20 -0.30 5.63 20.43
CA LYS A 20 -0.64 6.97 20.94
C LYS A 20 -0.84 6.98 22.45
N VAL A 21 -1.44 5.92 23.00
CA VAL A 21 -1.72 5.76 24.44
C VAL A 21 -0.48 5.28 25.20
N THR A 22 0.27 4.32 24.65
CA THR A 22 1.39 3.66 25.34
C THR A 22 2.57 4.61 25.53
N ILE A 23 2.90 5.43 24.53
CA ILE A 23 4.05 6.35 24.59
C ILE A 23 3.51 7.78 24.71
N THR A 24 3.58 8.37 25.89
CA THR A 24 3.04 9.71 26.14
C THR A 24 3.96 10.84 25.68
N THR A 25 5.27 10.58 25.62
CA THR A 25 6.30 11.54 25.22
C THR A 25 6.45 11.66 23.70
N ALA A 26 6.91 12.83 23.24
CA ALA A 26 7.34 13.08 21.86
C ALA A 26 8.87 12.91 21.69
N ALA A 27 9.64 12.92 22.78
CA ALA A 27 11.09 12.74 22.72
C ALA A 27 11.45 11.29 22.33
N PRO A 28 12.66 11.06 21.76
CA PRO A 28 13.17 9.71 21.52
C PRO A 28 13.14 8.85 22.79
N LEU A 29 12.92 7.54 22.63
CA LEU A 29 12.83 6.59 23.76
C LEU A 29 14.13 6.55 24.57
N SER A 30 15.29 6.67 23.93
CA SER A 30 16.59 6.77 24.60
C SER A 30 16.72 8.01 25.50
N ILE A 31 16.27 9.17 25.01
CA ILE A 31 16.36 10.45 25.73
C ILE A 31 15.34 10.48 26.87
N SER A 32 14.08 10.13 26.57
CA SER A 32 13.00 10.14 27.57
C SER A 32 13.22 9.15 28.71
N SER A 33 13.90 8.03 28.44
CA SER A 33 14.24 7.03 29.46
C SER A 33 15.62 7.24 30.09
N GLY A 34 16.43 8.19 29.58
CA GLY A 34 17.81 8.38 30.00
C GLY A 34 18.69 7.15 29.79
N ASN A 35 18.39 6.31 28.79
CA ASN A 35 19.04 5.01 28.58
C ASN A 35 19.72 4.95 27.21
N TRP A 36 21.06 4.90 27.20
CA TRP A 36 21.87 4.86 25.99
C TRP A 36 21.66 3.60 25.14
N SER A 37 21.23 2.50 25.76
CA SER A 37 20.99 1.22 25.05
C SER A 37 19.65 1.19 24.33
N PHE A 38 18.76 2.11 24.65
CA PHE A 38 17.46 2.20 23.99
C PHE A 38 17.63 2.87 22.61
N PRO A 39 16.90 2.43 21.58
CA PRO A 39 16.96 3.08 20.28
C PRO A 39 16.48 4.53 20.34
N GLY A 40 17.10 5.40 19.52
CA GLY A 40 16.73 6.80 19.34
C GLY A 40 15.46 7.01 18.52
N VAL A 41 14.46 6.13 18.70
CA VAL A 41 13.20 6.12 17.95
C VAL A 41 12.15 6.90 18.73
N THR A 42 11.31 7.65 18.02
CA THR A 42 10.19 8.42 18.60
C THR A 42 8.87 7.68 18.44
N LYS A 43 7.84 8.10 19.18
CA LYS A 43 6.45 7.65 18.94
C LYS A 43 6.03 7.88 17.48
N SER A 44 6.37 9.04 16.92
CA SER A 44 6.02 9.37 15.54
C SER A 44 6.64 8.41 14.54
N ASP A 45 7.89 7.97 14.75
CA ASP A 45 8.54 7.02 13.83
C ASP A 45 7.82 5.68 13.80
N LEU A 46 7.40 5.16 14.96
CA LEU A 46 6.63 3.92 15.07
C LEU A 46 5.25 4.04 14.40
N ILE A 47 4.56 5.16 14.63
CA ILE A 47 3.26 5.45 14.00
C ILE A 47 3.42 5.59 12.48
N ASN A 48 4.42 6.33 12.01
CA ASN A 48 4.68 6.53 10.59
C ASN A 48 4.98 5.20 9.89
N ARG A 49 5.84 4.36 10.47
CA ARG A 49 6.13 3.02 9.93
C ARG A 49 4.87 2.16 9.79
N THR A 50 3.96 2.24 10.78
CA THR A 50 2.69 1.50 10.73
C THR A 50 1.76 2.08 9.66
N ASN A 51 1.63 3.40 9.59
CA ASN A 51 0.84 4.09 8.57
C ASN A 51 1.32 3.78 7.15
N ASP A 52 2.63 3.70 6.93
CA ASP A 52 3.22 3.34 5.65
C ASP A 52 2.77 1.93 5.22
N LEU A 53 2.83 0.96 6.14
CA LEU A 53 2.36 -0.40 5.87
C LEU A 53 0.84 -0.42 5.65
N ARG A 54 0.07 0.24 6.51
CA ARG A 54 -1.40 0.33 6.39
C ARG A 54 -1.81 0.90 5.04
N THR A 55 -1.15 1.96 4.58
CA THR A 55 -1.41 2.57 3.27
C THR A 55 -1.13 1.58 2.13
N ARG A 56 -0.02 0.85 2.19
CA ARG A 56 0.28 -0.21 1.20
C ARG A 56 -0.75 -1.34 1.19
N VAL A 57 -1.25 -1.73 2.36
CA VAL A 57 -2.30 -2.75 2.48
C VAL A 57 -3.64 -2.24 1.96
N ALA A 58 -3.97 -0.97 2.20
CA ALA A 58 -5.20 -0.36 1.70
C ALA A 58 -5.23 -0.27 0.16
N ASP A 59 -4.06 -0.06 -0.46
CA ASP A 59 -3.90 0.00 -1.92
C ASP A 59 -3.57 -1.37 -2.56
N ALA A 60 -3.57 -2.45 -1.76
CA ALA A 60 -3.26 -3.79 -2.24
C ALA A 60 -4.37 -4.37 -3.12
N VAL A 61 -3.99 -5.28 -4.02
CA VAL A 61 -4.95 -6.11 -4.74
C VAL A 61 -5.57 -7.10 -3.77
N GLU A 62 -6.89 -7.25 -3.84
CA GLU A 62 -7.62 -8.22 -3.03
C GLU A 62 -7.09 -9.64 -3.28
N PRO A 63 -6.61 -10.35 -2.24
CA PRO A 63 -6.13 -11.71 -2.39
C PRO A 63 -7.27 -12.71 -2.64
N SER A 64 -6.94 -13.89 -3.16
CA SER A 64 -7.90 -15.00 -3.29
C SER A 64 -8.24 -15.61 -1.92
N THR A 65 -9.37 -16.32 -1.85
CA THR A 65 -9.81 -17.06 -0.65
C THR A 65 -8.82 -18.13 -0.18
N GLU A 66 -7.92 -18.59 -1.06
CA GLU A 66 -6.83 -19.51 -0.69
C GLU A 66 -5.82 -18.86 0.28
N SER A 67 -5.77 -17.53 0.34
CA SER A 67 -4.90 -16.78 1.25
C SER A 67 -5.48 -16.58 2.65
N GLU A 68 -6.72 -17.01 2.92
CA GLU A 68 -7.42 -16.77 4.19
C GLU A 68 -6.60 -17.18 5.43
N ALA A 69 -6.01 -18.38 5.41
CA ALA A 69 -5.19 -18.88 6.51
C ALA A 69 -3.91 -18.04 6.72
N ALA A 70 -3.27 -17.60 5.63
CA ALA A 70 -2.08 -16.76 5.70
C ALA A 70 -2.41 -15.37 6.26
N ILE A 71 -3.57 -14.81 5.89
CA ILE A 71 -4.06 -13.52 6.38
C ILE A 71 -4.41 -13.62 7.87
N ALA A 72 -5.10 -14.68 8.30
CA ALA A 72 -5.38 -14.91 9.71
C ALA A 72 -4.09 -14.97 10.54
N ALA A 73 -3.06 -15.67 10.06
CA ALA A 73 -1.76 -15.72 10.73
C ALA A 73 -1.05 -14.35 10.78
N ILE A 74 -1.28 -13.46 9.82
CA ILE A 74 -0.77 -12.08 9.86
C ILE A 74 -1.49 -11.29 10.96
N VAL A 75 -2.82 -11.40 11.05
CA VAL A 75 -3.62 -10.73 12.09
C VAL A 75 -3.18 -11.19 13.48
N GLU A 76 -2.94 -12.48 13.68
CA GLU A 76 -2.42 -13.02 14.94
C GLU A 76 -1.07 -12.41 15.34
N ARG A 77 -0.14 -12.26 14.37
CA ARG A 77 1.17 -11.63 14.63
C ARG A 77 1.04 -10.17 15.02
N LEU A 78 0.19 -9.41 14.33
CA LEU A 78 -0.05 -8.00 14.65
C LEU A 78 -0.74 -7.85 16.01
N THR A 79 -1.70 -8.72 16.31
CA THR A 79 -2.36 -8.77 17.62
C THR A 79 -1.37 -9.08 18.74
N PHE A 80 -0.49 -10.07 18.55
CA PHE A 80 0.54 -10.41 19.51
C PHE A 80 1.52 -9.25 19.71
N LEU A 81 1.92 -8.58 18.63
CA LEU A 81 2.78 -7.40 18.67
C LEU A 81 2.14 -6.30 19.53
N ARG A 82 0.87 -5.97 19.29
CA ARG A 82 0.15 -4.93 20.05
C ARG A 82 -0.01 -5.29 21.52
N THR A 83 -0.36 -6.54 21.83
CA THR A 83 -0.71 -6.97 23.19
C THR A 83 0.51 -7.25 24.07
N HIS A 84 1.59 -7.79 23.50
CA HIS A 84 2.75 -8.23 24.27
C HIS A 84 3.99 -7.35 24.10
N THR A 85 4.22 -6.79 22.91
CA THR A 85 5.42 -5.99 22.64
C THR A 85 5.25 -4.54 23.07
N PHE A 86 4.05 -3.96 22.97
CA PHE A 86 3.87 -2.53 23.25
C PHE A 86 4.12 -2.13 24.70
N PRO A 87 3.66 -2.89 25.72
CA PRO A 87 4.03 -2.59 27.10
C PRO A 87 5.56 -2.53 27.31
N GLN A 88 6.32 -3.29 26.50
CA GLN A 88 7.78 -3.33 26.55
C GLN A 88 8.45 -2.18 25.79
N LEU A 89 7.74 -1.41 24.95
CA LEU A 89 8.32 -0.27 24.25
C LEU A 89 8.77 0.86 25.20
N VAL A 90 8.15 0.95 26.38
CA VAL A 90 8.53 1.92 27.42
C VAL A 90 9.51 1.28 28.40
N ALA A 91 9.23 0.06 28.85
CA ALA A 91 10.02 -0.59 29.90
C ALA A 91 11.35 -1.15 29.38
N GLN A 92 11.37 -1.72 28.16
CA GLN A 92 12.47 -2.48 27.59
C GLN A 92 12.65 -2.21 26.08
N ALA A 93 12.78 -0.92 25.72
CA ALA A 93 12.82 -0.50 24.32
C ALA A 93 13.98 -1.14 23.52
N ALA A 94 15.10 -1.49 24.19
CA ALA A 94 16.25 -2.15 23.57
C ALA A 94 15.89 -3.43 22.80
N SER A 95 14.94 -4.23 23.31
CA SER A 95 14.46 -5.44 22.65
C SER A 95 13.13 -5.23 21.93
N ALA A 96 12.24 -4.41 22.48
CA ALA A 96 10.89 -4.22 21.96
C ALA A 96 10.87 -3.46 20.63
N VAL A 97 11.72 -2.44 20.46
CA VAL A 97 11.75 -1.62 19.24
C VAL A 97 12.24 -2.44 18.04
N PRO A 98 13.36 -3.20 18.11
CA PRO A 98 13.73 -4.09 17.02
C PRO A 98 12.65 -5.14 16.71
N ALA A 99 12.04 -5.75 17.74
CA ALA A 99 10.97 -6.72 17.54
C ALA A 99 9.78 -6.11 16.79
N PHE A 100 9.43 -4.85 17.09
CA PHE A 100 8.39 -4.11 16.38
C PHE A 100 8.69 -3.95 14.88
N PHE A 101 9.85 -3.37 14.54
CA PHE A 101 10.21 -3.13 13.14
C PHE A 101 10.36 -4.43 12.35
N ILE A 102 11.04 -5.43 12.91
CA ILE A 102 11.23 -6.73 12.26
C ILE A 102 9.89 -7.42 12.00
N THR A 103 8.94 -7.32 12.94
CA THR A 103 7.61 -7.91 12.76
C THR A 103 6.84 -7.23 11.64
N LEU A 104 6.84 -5.89 11.58
CA LEU A 104 6.18 -5.16 10.51
C LEU A 104 6.83 -5.43 9.14
N ASP A 105 8.17 -5.51 9.08
CA ASP A 105 8.89 -5.87 7.85
C ASP A 105 8.55 -7.29 7.39
N ALA A 106 8.41 -8.25 8.32
CA ALA A 106 8.01 -9.61 7.99
C ALA A 106 6.57 -9.68 7.48
N VAL A 107 5.64 -8.92 8.07
CA VAL A 107 4.25 -8.81 7.60
C VAL A 107 4.21 -8.19 6.20
N GLU A 108 4.94 -7.09 6.00
CA GLU A 108 5.02 -6.44 4.70
C GLU A 108 5.56 -7.39 3.62
N LYS A 109 6.59 -8.16 3.95
CA LYS A 109 7.16 -9.15 3.03
C LYS A 109 6.15 -10.24 2.66
N LEU A 110 5.34 -10.71 3.62
CA LEU A 110 4.29 -11.69 3.35
C LEU A 110 3.20 -11.13 2.43
N LEU A 111 2.83 -9.86 2.61
CA LEU A 111 1.83 -9.17 1.81
C LEU A 111 2.36 -8.64 0.48
N SER A 112 3.68 -8.66 0.26
CA SER A 112 4.32 -8.07 -0.93
C SER A 112 3.76 -8.58 -2.27
N VAL A 113 3.27 -9.82 -2.32
CA VAL A 113 2.63 -10.40 -3.51
C VAL A 113 1.29 -9.75 -3.88
N THR A 114 0.64 -9.09 -2.91
CA THR A 114 -0.63 -8.36 -3.09
C THR A 114 -0.41 -6.90 -3.46
N PHE A 115 0.79 -6.36 -3.22
CA PHE A 115 1.07 -4.96 -3.49
C PHE A 115 1.24 -4.72 -4.99
N THR A 116 0.53 -3.72 -5.51
CA THR A 116 0.77 -3.26 -6.87
C THR A 116 2.09 -2.48 -6.92
N ASP A 117 3.00 -2.86 -7.81
CA ASP A 117 4.16 -2.02 -8.09
C ASP A 117 3.68 -0.78 -8.86
N THR A 118 3.35 0.27 -8.13
CA THR A 118 2.81 1.53 -8.67
C THR A 118 3.74 2.17 -9.71
N LYS A 119 5.06 1.95 -9.63
CA LYS A 119 6.00 2.45 -10.66
C LYS A 119 5.93 1.61 -11.93
N ALA A 120 5.92 0.28 -11.82
CA ALA A 120 5.75 -0.59 -12.97
C ALA A 120 4.38 -0.40 -13.63
N GLN A 121 3.33 -0.19 -12.82
CA GLN A 121 1.98 0.08 -13.28
C GLN A 121 1.86 1.46 -13.94
N ALA A 122 2.49 2.50 -13.38
CA ALA A 122 2.54 3.83 -14.00
C ALA A 122 3.28 3.80 -15.35
N LEU A 123 4.36 3.03 -15.47
CA LEU A 123 5.04 2.81 -16.75
C LEU A 123 4.12 2.09 -17.75
N LYS A 124 3.49 0.97 -17.36
CA LYS A 124 2.56 0.23 -18.22
C LYS A 124 1.40 1.10 -18.69
N ASN A 125 0.82 1.90 -17.80
CA ASN A 125 -0.26 2.83 -18.11
C ASN A 125 0.21 3.93 -19.09
N SER A 126 1.40 4.50 -18.88
CA SER A 126 2.00 5.47 -19.81
C SER A 126 2.21 4.89 -21.21
N HIS A 127 2.68 3.64 -21.30
CA HIS A 127 2.81 2.93 -22.56
C HIS A 127 1.45 2.65 -23.23
N ALA A 128 0.45 2.24 -22.45
CA ALA A 128 -0.90 1.99 -22.93
C ALA A 128 -1.54 3.26 -23.49
N VAL A 129 -1.42 4.40 -22.78
CA VAL A 129 -1.92 5.71 -23.24
C VAL A 129 -1.24 6.12 -24.54
N LYS A 130 0.08 6.01 -24.65
CA LYS A 130 0.81 6.32 -25.89
C LYS A 130 0.31 5.47 -27.07
N LYS A 131 0.11 4.17 -26.85
CA LYS A 131 -0.41 3.25 -27.88
C LYS A 131 -1.82 3.63 -28.32
N ALA A 132 -2.72 3.94 -27.38
CA ALA A 132 -4.08 4.38 -27.67
C ALA A 132 -4.08 5.69 -28.48
N THR A 133 -3.26 6.67 -28.12
CA THR A 133 -3.14 7.94 -28.86
C THR A 133 -2.69 7.73 -30.31
N ILE A 134 -1.76 6.81 -30.55
CA ILE A 134 -1.32 6.47 -31.92
C ILE A 134 -2.47 5.84 -32.71
N GLN A 135 -3.23 4.94 -32.10
CA GLN A 135 -4.38 4.31 -32.74
C GLN A 135 -5.47 5.32 -33.10
N VAL A 136 -5.80 6.24 -32.19
CA VAL A 136 -6.77 7.32 -32.45
C VAL A 136 -6.31 8.17 -33.63
N ARG A 137 -5.06 8.62 -33.65
CA ARG A 137 -4.52 9.40 -34.79
C ARG A 137 -4.58 8.64 -36.10
N SER A 138 -4.29 7.34 -36.09
CA SER A 138 -4.39 6.50 -37.28
C SER A 138 -5.82 6.39 -37.78
N LEU A 139 -6.80 6.24 -36.88
CA LEU A 139 -8.21 6.23 -37.21
C LEU A 139 -8.67 7.59 -37.76
N GLU A 140 -8.22 8.70 -37.18
CA GLU A 140 -8.50 10.06 -37.69
C GLU A 140 -7.94 10.30 -39.09
N THR A 141 -6.75 9.78 -39.40
CA THR A 141 -6.17 9.87 -40.75
C THR A 141 -6.98 9.05 -41.74
N ARG A 142 -7.31 7.80 -41.40
CA ARG A 142 -8.16 6.95 -42.26
C ARG A 142 -9.53 7.56 -42.49
N LEU A 143 -10.13 8.17 -41.47
CA LEU A 143 -11.39 8.89 -41.60
C LEU A 143 -11.24 10.04 -42.60
N ARG A 144 -10.19 10.86 -42.45
CA ARG A 144 -9.88 11.98 -43.37
C ARG A 144 -9.66 11.54 -44.82
N ASP A 145 -9.04 10.39 -45.04
CA ASP A 145 -8.81 9.82 -46.37
C ASP A 145 -10.11 9.25 -46.99
N LEU A 146 -11.06 8.83 -46.16
CA LEU A 146 -12.39 8.35 -46.60
C LEU A 146 -13.37 9.50 -46.90
N THR A 147 -13.28 10.63 -46.17
CA THR A 147 -14.14 11.81 -46.38
C THR A 147 -14.17 12.34 -47.82
N PRO A 148 -13.06 12.45 -48.58
CA PRO A 148 -13.11 12.89 -49.97
C PRO A 148 -13.86 11.89 -50.87
N SER A 149 -13.79 10.58 -50.61
CA SER A 149 -14.45 9.56 -51.46
C SER A 149 -15.97 9.56 -51.36
N VAL A 150 -16.54 9.97 -50.22
CA VAL A 150 -18.02 10.04 -50.06
C VAL A 150 -18.62 11.18 -50.89
N LEU A 151 -17.86 12.26 -51.12
CA LEU A 151 -18.30 13.38 -51.96
C LEU A 151 -18.31 13.04 -53.46
N PHE A 152 -17.46 12.11 -53.91
CA PHE A 152 -17.40 11.70 -55.32
C PHE A 152 -18.42 10.62 -55.72
N LEU A 153 -18.99 9.89 -54.75
CA LEU A 153 -19.97 8.82 -55.01
C LEU A 153 -21.43 9.32 -55.10
N ASN A 154 -21.68 10.61 -54.90
CA ASN A 154 -23.00 11.22 -55.11
C ASN A 154 -22.99 12.09 -56.38
N LYS A 155 -22.67 11.50 -57.53
CA LYS A 155 -22.93 12.12 -58.84
C LYS A 155 -24.15 11.44 -59.46
N PRO A 156 -25.31 12.09 -59.55
CA PRO A 156 -26.43 11.52 -60.30
C PRO A 156 -26.02 11.43 -61.78
N ALA A 157 -26.11 10.23 -62.35
CA ALA A 157 -26.04 10.03 -63.78
C ALA A 157 -27.27 10.66 -64.41
N THR A 158 -27.14 11.90 -64.91
CA THR A 158 -28.14 12.50 -65.80
C THR A 158 -27.92 11.95 -67.20
N GLY A 159 -28.87 11.14 -67.66
CA GLY A 159 -29.04 10.78 -69.07
C GLY A 159 -29.71 11.88 -69.88
#